data_AF-A0A9R1RV53-F1
#
_entry.id   AF-A0A9R1RV53-F1
#
_cell.length_a   1.000
_cell.length_b   1.000
_cell.length_c   1.000
_cell.angle_alpha   90.00
_cell.angle_beta   90.00
_cell.angle_gamma   90.00
#
_symmetry.space_group_name_H-M   'P 1'
#
loop_
_entity.id
_entity.type
_entity.pdbx_description
1 polymer ?
#
loop_
_entity_poly.entity_id
_entity_poly.type
_entity_poly.pdbx_seq_one_letter_code
_entity_poly.pdbx_strand_id
1 'polypeptide(L)' 'MNAPMLETVKIRGCWSLKRLPSLGDNTKPPKVDCEKDWWDGLEWDGLEAKHHPSLYEPIHSAYYKKKLPRVSLLR' A
#
# COMPACT_ATOMS: atom_id res chain seq x y z
N MET A 1 -14.17 1.41 -8.15
CA MET A 1 -13.66 0.06 -8.47
C MET A 1 -13.59 -0.68 -7.16
N ASN A 2 -14.42 -1.72 -6.97
CA ASN A 2 -14.45 -2.50 -5.74
C ASN A 2 -13.73 -3.83 -6.00
N ALA A 3 -12.82 -4.20 -5.10
CA ALA A 3 -12.09 -5.46 -5.18
C ALA A 3 -12.56 -6.37 -4.02
N PRO A 4 -13.67 -7.11 -4.19
CA PRO A 4 -14.31 -7.82 -3.09
C PRO A 4 -13.56 -9.07 -2.62
N MET A 5 -12.49 -9.52 -3.29
CA MET A 5 -11.73 -10.73 -2.94
C MET A 5 -10.21 -10.50 -2.93
N LEU A 6 -9.78 -9.33 -2.48
CA LEU A 6 -8.37 -8.99 -2.42
C LEU A 6 -7.73 -9.74 -1.23
N GLU A 7 -6.82 -10.68 -1.48
CA GLU A 7 -6.12 -11.42 -0.41
C GLU A 7 -4.73 -10.84 -0.11
N THR A 8 -4.00 -10.43 -1.14
CA THR A 8 -2.66 -9.85 -0.99
C THR A 8 -2.41 -8.78 -2.06
N VAL A 9 -2.00 -7.60 -1.64
CA VAL A 9 -1.58 -6.50 -2.51
C VAL A 9 -0.08 -6.29 -2.31
N LYS A 10 0.69 -6.27 -3.39
CA LYS A 10 2.12 -5.95 -3.34
C LYS A 10 2.35 -4.68 -4.13
N ILE A 11 2.71 -3.60 -3.45
CA ILE A 11 3.05 -2.33 -4.07
C ILE A 11 4.55 -2.12 -3.91
N ARG A 12 5.27 -2.13 -5.04
CA ARG A 12 6.72 -1.92 -5.10
C ARG A 12 7.03 -0.91 -6.21
N GLY A 13 7.65 0.23 -5.87
CA GLY A 13 8.04 1.25 -6.85
C GLY A 13 6.90 2.10 -7.42
N CYS A 14 5.67 1.97 -6.89
CA CYS A 14 4.50 2.73 -7.31
C CYS A 14 4.20 3.88 -6.35
N TRP A 15 5.10 4.87 -6.29
CA TRP A 15 4.97 6.02 -5.38
C TRP A 15 3.87 7.02 -5.79
N SER A 16 3.42 6.98 -7.05
CA SER A 16 2.35 7.87 -7.54
C SER A 16 0.95 7.37 -7.17
N LEU A 17 0.82 6.18 -6.58
CA LEU A 17 -0.46 5.58 -6.26
C LEU A 17 -0.98 6.15 -4.94
N LYS A 18 -1.86 7.14 -5.02
CA LYS A 18 -2.34 7.85 -3.81
C LYS A 18 -3.56 7.24 -3.15
N ARG A 19 -4.23 6.29 -3.82
CA ARG A 19 -5.50 5.70 -3.36
C ARG A 19 -5.51 4.20 -3.58
N LEU A 20 -6.03 3.46 -2.60
CA LEU A 20 -6.26 2.03 -2.69
C LEU A 20 -7.71 1.76 -3.14
N PRO A 21 -7.99 0.59 -3.73
CA PRO A 21 -9.36 0.21 -4.04
C PRO A 21 -10.12 -0.06 -2.75
N SER A 22 -11.34 0.46 -2.66
CA SER A 22 -12.25 0.22 -1.53
C SER A 22 -12.48 -1.28 -1.35
N LEU A 23 -12.35 -1.75 -0.11
CA LEU A 23 -12.61 -3.13 0.24
C LEU A 23 -14.10 -3.29 0.47
N GLY A 24 -14.67 -4.33 -0.14
CA GLY A 24 -16.02 -4.78 0.20
C GLY A 24 -16.07 -5.36 1.61
N ASP A 25 -17.23 -5.86 2.00
CA ASP A 25 -17.47 -6.58 3.26
C ASP A 25 -16.72 -7.91 3.26
N ASN A 26 -15.39 -7.88 3.30
CA ASN A 26 -14.56 -9.05 3.34
C ASN A 26 -14.19 -9.36 4.80
N THR A 27 -14.52 -10.56 5.24
CA THR A 27 -14.27 -11.06 6.60
C THR A 27 -12.79 -11.03 6.99
N LYS A 28 -11.86 -10.97 6.02
CA LYS A 28 -10.42 -10.93 6.28
C LYS A 28 -9.79 -9.65 5.72
N PRO A 29 -9.05 -8.89 6.53
CA PRO A 29 -8.31 -7.74 6.04
C PRO A 29 -7.22 -8.22 5.06
N PRO A 30 -7.10 -7.61 3.87
CA PRO A 30 -6.04 -7.95 2.93
C PRO A 30 -4.68 -7.55 3.47
N LYS A 31 -3.69 -8.40 3.17
CA LYS A 31 -2.29 -8.10 3.46
C LYS A 31 -1.73 -7.19 2.38
N VAL A 32 -1.25 -6.01 2.76
CA VAL A 32 -0.66 -5.05 1.82
C VAL A 32 0.83 -4.96 2.08
N ASP A 33 1.65 -5.62 1.26
CA ASP A 33 3.10 -5.42 1.27
C ASP A 33 3.40 -4.06 0.63
N CYS A 34 3.74 -3.09 1.48
CA CYS A 34 3.91 -1.70 1.09
C CYS A 34 5.02 -0.98 1.86
N GLU A 35 5.57 0.05 1.24
CA GLU A 35 6.58 0.92 1.85
C GLU A 35 5.91 1.85 2.86
N LYS A 36 6.56 2.10 4.01
CA LYS A 36 5.97 2.90 5.10
C LYS A 36 5.71 4.35 4.68
N ASP A 37 6.62 4.94 3.91
CA ASP A 37 6.52 6.33 3.43
C ASP A 37 5.32 6.52 2.48
N TRP A 38 5.16 5.56 1.57
CA TRP A 38 4.00 5.49 0.68
C TRP A 38 2.69 5.27 1.45
N TRP A 39 2.71 4.41 2.47
CA TRP A 39 1.55 4.16 3.33
C TRP A 39 1.10 5.41 4.10
N ASP A 40 2.06 6.20 4.57
CA ASP A 40 1.81 7.47 5.29
C ASP A 40 1.22 8.54 4.35
N GLY A 41 1.63 8.54 3.07
CA GLY A 41 1.16 9.46 2.04
C GLY A 41 -0.14 9.07 1.31
N LEU A 42 -0.81 7.98 1.71
CA LEU A 42 -2.08 7.56 1.12
C LEU A 42 -3.23 8.48 1.53
N GLU A 43 -4.06 8.86 0.55
CA GLU A 43 -5.28 9.62 0.77
C GLU A 43 -6.41 8.63 1.12
N TRP A 44 -6.98 8.77 2.32
CA TRP A 44 -8.06 7.92 2.81
C TRP A 44 -9.40 8.66 2.78
N ASP A 45 -10.34 8.20 1.94
CA ASP A 45 -11.71 8.74 1.86
C ASP A 45 -12.57 8.46 3.13
N GLY A 46 -12.06 7.68 4.08
CA GLY A 46 -12.73 7.44 5.37
C GLY A 46 -13.62 6.20 5.40
N LEU A 47 -14.25 5.97 6.56
CA LEU A 47 -15.03 4.76 6.83
C LEU A 47 -16.30 4.67 5.96
N GLU A 48 -16.89 5.81 5.60
CA GLU A 48 -18.10 5.90 4.78
C GLU A 48 -17.88 5.30 3.38
N ALA A 49 -16.66 5.42 2.84
CA ALA A 49 -16.25 4.84 1.57
C ALA A 49 -15.65 3.42 1.71
N LYS A 50 -15.68 2.82 2.91
CA LYS A 50 -14.97 1.57 3.25
C LYS A 50 -13.47 1.64 2.90
N HIS A 51 -12.90 2.84 3.01
CA HIS A 51 -11.54 3.15 2.63
C HIS A 51 -10.82 3.76 3.84
N HIS A 52 -10.60 2.92 4.85
CA HIS A 52 -9.93 3.26 6.10
C HIS A 52 -8.69 2.37 6.31
N PRO A 53 -7.57 2.90 6.82
CA PRO A 53 -6.33 2.12 7.00
C PRO A 53 -6.52 0.91 7.92
N SER A 54 -7.42 0.97 8.89
CA SER A 54 -7.73 -0.16 9.79
C SER A 54 -8.38 -1.37 9.11
N LEU A 55 -8.85 -1.23 7.87
CA LEU A 55 -9.41 -2.35 7.10
C LEU A 55 -8.33 -3.18 6.40
N TYR A 56 -7.09 -2.71 6.42
CA TYR A 56 -5.96 -3.36 5.76
C TYR A 56 -4.93 -3.77 6.81
N GLU A 57 -4.22 -4.85 6.53
CA GLU A 57 -3.03 -5.24 7.29
C GLU A 57 -1.78 -4.83 6.49
N PRO A 58 -1.20 -3.64 6.73
CA PRO A 58 0.03 -3.25 6.07
C PRO A 58 1.19 -4.10 6.59
N ILE A 59 1.87 -4.77 5.68
CA ILE A 59 3.12 -5.46 5.92
C ILE A 59 4.22 -4.55 5.39
N HIS A 60 4.92 -3.89 6.32
CA HIS A 60 6.06 -3.07 5.96
C HIS A 60 7.29 -3.95 5.81
N SER A 61 7.73 -4.16 4.58
CA SER A 61 9.01 -4.82 4.33
C SER A 61 10.14 -3.91 4.82
N ALA A 62 10.94 -4.40 5.78
CA ALA A 62 12.10 -3.68 6.33
C ALA A 62 13.15 -3.28 5.26
N TYR A 63 13.02 -3.82 4.05
CA TYR A 63 13.92 -3.58 2.93
C TYR A 63 13.71 -2.25 2.20
N TYR A 64 12.60 -1.51 2.41
CA TYR A 64 12.33 -0.29 1.61
C TYR A 64 13.35 0.84 1.85
N LYS A 65 13.94 0.91 3.05
CA LYS A 65 15.01 1.86 3.39
C LYS A 65 16.42 1.36 3.10
N LYS A 66 16.61 0.19 2.47
CA LYS A 66 17.94 -0.10 1.90
C LYS A 66 18.15 0.95 0.82
N LYS A 67 18.87 2.02 1.18
CA LYS A 67 19.44 2.98 0.23
C LYS A 67 20.10 2.12 -0.83
N LEU A 68 19.46 2.00 -1.99
CA LEU A 68 20.18 1.54 -3.17
C LEU A 68 21.39 2.46 -3.23
N PRO A 69 22.63 1.93 -3.27
CA PRO A 69 23.77 2.80 -3.46
C PRO A 69 23.44 3.62 -4.71
N ARG A 70 23.42 4.95 -4.55
CA ARG A 70 23.25 5.89 -5.67
C ARG A 70 24.50 5.75 -6.53
N VAL A 71 24.56 4.68 -7.31
CA VAL A 71 25.63 4.48 -8.27
C VAL A 71 25.32 5.42 -9.42
N SER A 72 25.95 6.60 -9.37
CA SER A 72 26.13 7.40 -10.57
C SER A 72 27.06 6.59 -11.49
N LEU A 73 26.49 5.85 -12.45
CA LEU A 73 27.29 5.36 -13.56
C LEU A 73 27.57 6.55 -14.48
N LEU A 74 28.61 7.31 -14.15
CA LEU A 74 29.29 8.17 -15.11
C LEU A 74 30.28 7.30 -15.86
N ARG A 75 30.05 7.11 -17.16
CA ARG A 75 31.07 6.70 -18.11
C ARG A 75 30.85 7.40 -19.44
#